data_AF-A0A942Y658-F1
#
_entry.id   AF-A0A942Y658-F1
#
_cell.length_a   1.000
_cell.length_b   1.000
_cell.length_c   1.000
_cell.angle_alpha   90.00
_cell.angle_beta   90.00
_cell.angle_gamma   90.00
#
_symmetry.space_group_name_H-M   'P 1'
#
loop_
_entity.id
_entity.type
_entity.pdbx_description
1 polymer ?
#
loop_
_entity_poly.entity_id
_entity_poly.type
_entity_poly.pdbx_seq_one_letter_code
_entity_poly.pdbx_strand_id
1 'polypeptide(L)'
;MDIKRLENILSGISVQNVPNADVEVVNNTLLTMIGKGRQGAVFHYTNDICVKVFGNEEDCEREYYALSLGQQTTLLPRVYAKGKLYIAMEIIKGVDLREYLQSQPLTEELSAKLIDMLITFKKIGYERIDHHKRQIYLQEDGSLKVIDVARTVWRDRVYPYPRKLINSLGKEYKEVFLSHVQALSPDLYEEWQNFIRMEELSRHIYEIILKQKSNKKTLKKLSEKNLIVDNEKKYVLQLEGLMYKVFKEEWIKTMLARGTDPEVVMEKIDEYWDKREQSFEKNYPVKERSKKNKDKRSRRYEGYSYDDRKKDRHHSKGHHDKDRKRHKHEKDKKRHKR
;
A
#
# COMPACT_ATOMS: atom_id res chain seq x y z
N MET A 1 14.04 18.91 23.89
CA MET A 1 15.01 18.35 22.93
C MET A 1 15.77 19.51 22.29
N ASP A 2 17.09 19.44 22.18
CA ASP A 2 17.87 20.44 21.43
C ASP A 2 17.87 20.08 19.94
N ILE A 3 17.11 20.84 19.15
CA ILE A 3 16.92 20.60 17.71
C ILE A 3 18.21 20.89 16.94
N LYS A 4 18.97 21.93 17.31
CA LYS A 4 20.21 22.30 16.60
C LYS A 4 21.26 21.20 16.76
N ARG A 5 21.39 20.67 17.99
CA ARG A 5 22.28 19.54 18.26
C ARG A 5 21.86 18.30 17.45
N LEU A 6 20.55 18.02 17.38
CA LEU A 6 20.04 16.91 16.57
C LEU A 6 20.41 17.10 15.10
N GLU A 7 20.14 18.26 14.51
CA GLU A 7 20.43 18.55 13.10
C GLU A 7 21.92 18.43 12.77
N ASN A 8 22.79 18.90 13.68
CA ASN A 8 24.23 18.73 13.54
C ASN A 8 24.63 17.24 13.51
N ILE A 9 24.03 16.40 14.36
CA ILE A 9 24.28 14.94 14.33
C ILE A 9 23.77 14.36 13.02
N LEU A 10 22.53 14.67 12.62
CA LEU A 10 21.89 14.11 11.41
C LEU A 10 22.61 14.52 10.12
N SER A 11 23.39 15.60 10.11
CA SER A 11 24.22 15.99 8.96
C SER A 11 25.24 14.90 8.55
N GLY A 12 25.60 14.01 9.48
CA GLY A 12 26.45 12.84 9.22
C GLY A 12 25.70 11.61 8.68
N ILE A 13 24.38 11.71 8.43
CA ILE A 13 23.55 10.61 7.91
C ILE A 13 23.04 10.97 6.52
N SER A 14 23.25 10.08 5.55
CA SER A 14 22.66 10.16 4.22
C SER A 14 21.76 8.95 3.98
N VAL A 15 20.55 9.22 3.47
CA VAL A 15 19.58 8.19 3.11
C VAL A 15 19.20 8.41 1.64
N GLN A 16 19.25 7.35 0.84
CA GLN A 16 18.93 7.42 -0.59
C GLN A 16 17.86 6.39 -0.93
N ASN A 17 16.82 6.84 -1.65
CA ASN A 17 15.80 5.93 -2.16
C ASN A 17 16.39 5.05 -3.27
N VAL A 18 16.13 3.75 -3.17
CA VAL A 18 16.48 2.78 -4.20
C VAL A 18 15.20 2.22 -4.83
N PRO A 19 15.07 2.26 -6.17
CA PRO A 19 14.02 1.59 -6.92
C PRO A 19 13.70 0.18 -6.41
N ASN A 20 12.45 -0.04 -5.99
CA ASN A 20 11.93 -1.33 -5.51
C ASN A 20 12.69 -2.00 -4.34
N ALA A 21 13.56 -1.28 -3.64
CA ALA A 21 14.32 -1.79 -2.51
C ALA A 21 14.19 -0.88 -1.28
N ASP A 22 14.73 -1.34 -0.16
CA ASP A 22 14.90 -0.48 1.01
C ASP A 22 15.99 0.55 0.74
N VAL A 23 15.94 1.68 1.44
CA VAL A 23 16.92 2.76 1.28
C VAL A 23 18.36 2.28 1.52
N GLU A 24 19.28 2.92 0.81
CA GLU A 24 20.71 2.91 1.12
C GLU A 24 21.00 3.96 2.18
N VAL A 25 21.86 3.61 3.13
CA VAL A 25 22.14 4.43 4.31
C VAL A 25 23.64 4.52 4.50
N VAL A 26 24.15 5.74 4.54
CA VAL A 26 25.50 6.05 5.00
C VAL A 26 25.37 6.74 6.35
N ASN A 27 25.91 6.13 7.40
CA ASN A 27 25.84 6.64 8.76
C ASN A 27 27.25 6.87 9.32
N ASN A 28 27.69 8.12 9.36
CA ASN A 28 28.97 8.54 9.94
C ASN A 28 28.81 9.07 11.37
N THR A 29 27.74 8.67 12.06
CA THR A 29 27.41 9.12 13.42
C THR A 29 27.44 7.96 14.41
N LEU A 30 27.27 8.28 15.69
CA LEU A 30 27.13 7.28 16.76
C LEU A 30 25.68 6.76 16.93
N LEU A 31 24.73 7.26 16.14
CA LEU A 31 23.34 6.81 16.25
C LEU A 31 23.20 5.39 15.70
N THR A 32 22.52 4.53 16.45
CA THR A 32 22.26 3.15 16.04
C THR A 32 21.04 3.11 15.13
N MET A 33 21.19 2.56 13.92
CA MET A 33 20.05 2.29 13.04
C MET A 33 19.27 1.10 13.58
N ILE A 34 17.99 1.31 13.89
CA ILE A 34 17.09 0.28 14.45
C ILE A 34 16.12 -0.30 13.40
N GLY A 35 16.05 0.32 12.22
CA GLY A 35 15.27 -0.21 11.11
C GLY A 35 15.45 0.61 9.84
N LYS A 36 15.10 0.02 8.70
CA LYS A 36 14.99 0.74 7.43
C LYS A 36 13.88 0.15 6.57
N GLY A 37 13.38 0.94 5.64
CA GLY A 37 12.38 0.54 4.67
C GLY A 37 12.55 1.31 3.36
N ARG A 38 11.53 1.27 2.50
CA ARG A 38 11.56 1.90 1.17
C ARG A 38 11.70 3.43 1.16
N GLN A 39 11.23 4.10 2.22
CA GLN A 39 11.15 5.56 2.27
C GLN A 39 12.23 6.20 3.14
N GLY A 40 12.78 5.44 4.09
CA GLY A 40 13.68 5.99 5.09
C GLY A 40 14.24 4.95 6.05
N ALA A 41 15.14 5.41 6.91
CA ALA A 41 15.78 4.65 7.97
C ALA A 41 15.49 5.29 9.33
N VAL A 42 15.35 4.46 10.36
CA VAL A 42 15.03 4.86 11.73
C VAL A 42 16.27 4.65 12.60
N PHE A 43 16.63 5.69 13.33
CA PHE A 43 17.78 5.71 14.22
C PHE A 43 17.33 5.93 15.66
N HIS A 44 17.91 5.20 16.59
CA HIS A 44 17.72 5.44 18.02
C HIS A 44 18.48 6.72 18.43
N TYR A 45 17.78 7.67 19.07
CA TYR A 45 18.38 8.93 19.53
C TYR A 45 18.51 8.94 21.06
N THR A 46 17.43 8.64 21.78
CA THR A 46 17.41 8.43 23.24
C THR A 46 16.46 7.28 23.58
N ASN A 47 16.39 6.89 24.85
CA ASN A 47 15.52 5.81 25.33
C ASN A 47 14.03 5.97 24.97
N ASP A 48 13.57 7.20 24.67
CA ASP A 48 12.18 7.50 24.36
C ASP A 48 11.99 8.13 22.97
N ILE A 49 13.09 8.40 22.25
CA ILE A 49 13.06 9.12 20.98
C ILE A 49 13.84 8.36 19.92
N CYS A 50 13.18 8.10 18.80
CA CYS A 50 13.82 7.71 17.56
C CYS A 50 13.70 8.82 16.51
N VAL A 51 14.55 8.76 15.49
CA VAL A 51 14.55 9.71 14.39
C VAL A 51 14.48 8.93 13.09
N LYS A 52 13.41 9.14 12.33
CA LYS A 52 13.28 8.62 10.97
C LYS A 52 13.85 9.63 9.99
N VAL A 53 14.88 9.24 9.25
CA VAL A 53 15.51 10.02 8.18
C VAL A 53 15.02 9.46 6.84
N PHE A 54 14.56 10.35 5.96
CA PHE A 54 13.92 10.01 4.70
C PHE A 54 14.88 10.25 3.54
N GLY A 55 14.71 9.48 2.45
CA GLY A 55 15.48 9.71 1.23
C GLY A 55 14.98 10.90 0.39
N ASN A 56 13.74 11.35 0.62
CA ASN A 56 13.16 12.51 -0.05
C ASN A 56 12.18 13.27 0.87
N GLU A 57 11.93 14.54 0.52
CA GLU A 57 11.06 15.44 1.31
C GLU A 57 9.59 15.05 1.23
N GLU A 58 9.12 14.58 0.07
CA GLU A 58 7.71 14.30 -0.14
C GLU A 58 7.20 13.18 0.77
N ASP A 59 7.98 12.10 0.92
CA ASP A 59 7.67 11.02 1.84
C ASP A 59 7.75 11.49 3.31
N CYS A 60 8.67 12.39 3.64
CA CYS A 60 8.79 12.98 4.98
C CYS A 60 7.56 13.85 5.30
N GLU A 61 7.15 14.74 4.40
CA GLU A 61 5.97 15.58 4.56
C GLU A 61 4.70 14.74 4.65
N ARG A 62 4.59 13.68 3.84
CA ARG A 62 3.44 12.78 3.88
C ARG A 62 3.32 12.04 5.21
N GLU A 63 4.41 11.49 5.73
CA GLU A 63 4.42 10.84 7.05
C GLU A 63 4.09 11.86 8.14
N TYR A 64 4.73 13.03 8.13
CA TYR A 64 4.49 14.07 9.14
C TYR A 64 3.03 14.53 9.13
N TYR A 65 2.44 14.76 7.96
CA TYR A 65 1.03 15.11 7.83
C TYR A 65 0.13 14.03 8.44
N ALA A 66 0.33 12.76 8.07
CA ALA A 66 -0.44 11.65 8.63
C ALA A 66 -0.28 11.53 10.16
N LEU A 67 0.93 11.72 10.69
CA LEU A 67 1.17 11.73 12.14
C LEU A 67 0.48 12.91 12.84
N SER A 68 0.52 14.09 12.22
CA SER A 68 -0.05 15.33 12.77
C SER A 68 -1.56 15.24 12.99
N LEU A 69 -2.27 14.53 12.11
CA LEU A 69 -3.73 14.34 12.20
C LEU A 69 -4.17 13.59 13.46
N GLY A 70 -3.30 12.78 14.06
CA GLY A 70 -3.62 11.95 15.23
C GLY A 70 -2.85 12.29 16.50
N GLN A 71 -2.14 13.42 16.56
CA GLN A 71 -1.35 13.80 17.76
C GLN A 71 -2.20 14.08 19.01
N GLN A 72 -3.49 14.38 18.83
CA GLN A 72 -4.48 14.51 19.91
C GLN A 72 -4.93 13.15 20.48
N THR A 73 -4.50 12.04 19.87
CA THR A 73 -4.79 10.67 20.30
C THR A 73 -3.53 10.02 20.85
N THR A 74 -3.69 8.95 21.64
CA THR A 74 -2.55 8.13 22.08
C THR A 74 -2.14 7.07 21.07
N LEU A 75 -2.89 6.91 19.95
CA LEU A 75 -2.66 5.84 18.96
C LEU A 75 -1.40 6.04 18.13
N LEU A 76 -0.94 7.27 17.94
CA LEU A 76 0.24 7.56 17.11
C LEU A 76 1.45 7.87 18.00
N PRO A 77 2.68 7.66 17.48
CA PRO A 77 3.88 8.17 18.11
C PRO A 77 3.79 9.69 18.30
N ARG A 78 4.14 10.17 19.49
CA ARG A 78 4.29 11.61 19.71
C ARG A 78 5.43 12.16 18.85
N VAL A 79 5.16 13.23 18.11
CA VAL A 79 6.18 13.92 17.31
C VAL A 79 6.84 15.01 18.14
N TYR A 80 8.17 14.99 18.21
CA TYR A 80 8.98 15.97 18.96
C TYR A 80 9.58 17.05 18.07
N ALA A 81 9.97 16.70 16.85
CA ALA A 81 10.46 17.66 15.87
C ALA A 81 10.32 17.12 14.44
N LYS A 82 10.29 18.04 13.49
CA LYS A 82 10.32 17.75 12.05
C LYS A 82 11.32 18.69 11.39
N GLY A 83 12.21 18.12 10.59
CA GLY A 83 13.06 18.85 9.68
C GLY A 83 12.71 18.56 8.22
N LYS A 84 13.61 18.90 7.32
CA LYS A 84 13.42 18.74 5.87
C LYS A 84 13.34 17.27 5.44
N LEU A 85 14.18 16.43 6.02
CA LEU A 85 14.29 15.00 5.70
C LEU A 85 14.23 14.12 6.95
N TYR A 86 13.72 14.63 8.07
CA TYR A 86 13.63 13.83 9.29
C TYR A 86 12.40 14.15 10.14
N ILE A 87 11.97 13.15 10.90
CA ILE A 87 10.98 13.28 11.97
C ILE A 87 11.56 12.63 13.23
N ALA A 88 11.68 13.40 14.31
CA ALA A 88 12.00 12.90 15.63
C ALA A 88 10.70 12.59 16.37
N MET A 89 10.51 11.36 16.81
CA MET A 89 9.26 10.88 17.40
C MET A 89 9.49 9.83 18.49
N GLU A 90 8.43 9.54 19.24
CA GLU A 90 8.37 8.51 20.27
C GLU A 90 8.84 7.14 19.74
N ILE A 91 9.70 6.47 20.50
CA ILE A 91 10.03 5.06 20.26
C ILE A 91 8.91 4.18 20.83
N ILE A 92 8.40 3.26 20.01
CA ILE A 92 7.35 2.34 20.42
C ILE A 92 7.99 1.09 21.05
N LYS A 93 7.65 0.79 22.31
CA LYS A 93 8.28 -0.27 23.11
C LYS A 93 7.45 -1.56 23.23
N GLY A 94 6.22 -1.55 22.72
CA GLY A 94 5.30 -2.69 22.76
C GLY A 94 5.63 -3.84 21.80
N VAL A 95 4.81 -4.90 21.84
CA VAL A 95 4.91 -6.06 20.94
C VAL A 95 3.98 -5.86 19.74
N ASP A 96 4.45 -6.18 18.54
CA ASP A 96 3.62 -6.07 17.34
C ASP A 96 2.52 -7.15 17.32
N LEU A 97 1.32 -6.83 16.80
CA LEU A 97 0.15 -7.69 16.85
C LEU A 97 0.36 -9.06 16.16
N ARG A 98 1.27 -9.16 15.19
CA ARG A 98 1.64 -10.46 14.59
C ARG A 98 2.33 -11.33 15.64
N GLU A 99 3.29 -10.79 16.37
CA GLU A 99 4.07 -11.52 17.38
C GLU A 99 3.20 -11.88 18.58
N TYR A 100 2.34 -10.95 19.03
CA TYR A 100 1.37 -11.23 20.09
C TYR A 100 0.48 -12.43 19.74
N LEU A 101 -0.12 -12.43 18.54
CA LEU A 101 -1.02 -13.49 18.07
C LEU A 101 -0.33 -14.84 17.75
N GLN A 102 0.99 -14.94 17.90
CA GLN A 102 1.68 -16.25 17.81
C GLN A 102 1.58 -17.05 19.10
N SER A 103 1.37 -16.38 20.24
CA SER A 103 1.36 -17.02 21.56
C SER A 103 0.11 -16.71 22.39
N GLN A 104 -0.64 -15.67 22.03
CA GLN A 104 -1.84 -15.23 22.73
C GLN A 104 -3.04 -15.18 21.78
N PRO A 105 -4.26 -15.55 22.24
CA PRO A 105 -5.44 -15.51 21.40
C PRO A 105 -5.91 -14.08 21.14
N LEU A 106 -6.66 -13.89 20.06
CA LEU A 106 -7.43 -12.67 19.85
C LEU A 106 -8.64 -12.64 20.79
N THR A 107 -8.55 -11.86 21.87
CA THR A 107 -9.65 -11.69 22.84
C THR A 107 -10.69 -10.68 22.35
N GLU A 108 -11.89 -10.71 22.93
CA GLU A 108 -12.93 -9.70 22.68
C GLU A 108 -12.45 -8.29 23.05
N GLU A 109 -11.72 -8.14 24.16
CA GLU A 109 -11.14 -6.86 24.59
C GLU A 109 -10.14 -6.32 23.55
N LEU A 110 -9.25 -7.16 23.02
CA LEU A 110 -8.32 -6.75 21.97
C LEU A 110 -9.06 -6.41 20.67
N SER A 111 -10.10 -7.17 20.31
CA SER A 111 -10.98 -6.81 19.19
C SER A 111 -11.65 -5.45 19.40
N ALA A 112 -12.14 -5.13 20.59
CA ALA A 112 -12.73 -3.84 20.90
C ALA A 112 -11.72 -2.69 20.67
N LYS A 113 -10.48 -2.85 21.16
CA LYS A 113 -9.41 -1.87 20.94
C LYS A 113 -9.06 -1.70 19.46
N LEU A 114 -9.07 -2.78 18.68
CA LEU A 114 -8.86 -2.72 17.23
C LEU A 114 -10.01 -2.00 16.52
N ILE A 115 -11.26 -2.23 16.94
CA ILE A 115 -12.44 -1.53 16.41
C ILE A 115 -12.33 -0.03 16.73
N ASP A 116 -12.01 0.33 17.98
CA ASP A 116 -11.83 1.72 18.39
C ASP A 116 -10.69 2.42 17.64
N MET A 117 -9.60 1.71 17.37
CA MET A 117 -8.51 2.21 16.52
C MET A 117 -9.01 2.55 15.11
N LEU A 118 -9.80 1.66 14.48
CA LEU A 118 -10.35 1.87 13.13
C LEU A 118 -11.36 3.03 13.09
N ILE A 119 -12.21 3.15 14.11
CA ILE A 119 -13.14 4.26 14.27
C ILE A 119 -12.35 5.57 14.46
N THR A 120 -11.28 5.54 15.24
CA THR A 120 -10.43 6.70 15.47
C THR A 120 -9.75 7.16 14.18
N PHE A 121 -9.29 6.23 13.32
CA PHE A 121 -8.78 6.58 11.99
C PHE A 121 -9.80 7.35 11.15
N LYS A 122 -11.07 6.92 11.13
CA LYS A 122 -12.15 7.68 10.45
C LYS A 122 -12.28 9.08 11.06
N LYS A 123 -12.28 9.20 12.38
CA LYS A 123 -12.47 10.47 13.12
C LYS A 123 -11.34 11.47 12.88
N ILE A 124 -10.09 11.03 12.83
CA ILE A 124 -8.93 11.90 12.59
C ILE A 124 -8.74 12.27 11.11
N GLY A 125 -9.62 11.80 10.22
CA GLY A 125 -9.61 12.17 8.81
C GLY A 125 -8.67 11.34 7.94
N TYR A 126 -8.29 10.13 8.37
CA TYR A 126 -7.58 9.22 7.47
C TYR A 126 -8.48 8.78 6.33
N GLU A 127 -7.99 8.94 5.10
CA GLU A 127 -8.66 8.48 3.89
C GLU A 127 -8.65 6.96 3.81
N ARG A 128 -7.59 6.32 4.35
CA ARG A 128 -7.45 4.88 4.53
C ARG A 128 -7.38 4.46 5.99
N ILE A 129 -8.36 3.68 6.41
CA ILE A 129 -8.52 3.15 7.76
C ILE A 129 -7.93 1.75 7.94
N ASP A 130 -6.90 1.40 7.18
CA ASP A 130 -6.51 0.01 6.98
C ASP A 130 -5.00 -0.19 7.11
N HIS A 131 -4.59 -1.04 8.06
CA HIS A 131 -3.21 -1.34 8.41
C HIS A 131 -2.98 -2.85 8.49
N HIS A 132 -1.74 -3.29 8.34
CA HIS A 132 -1.36 -4.69 8.56
C HIS A 132 -1.11 -4.91 10.06
N LYS A 133 -1.39 -6.11 10.59
CA LYS A 133 -1.14 -6.43 12.02
C LYS A 133 0.27 -6.07 12.51
N ARG A 134 1.32 -6.31 11.69
CA ARG A 134 2.72 -5.92 11.97
C ARG A 134 2.98 -4.41 12.21
N GLN A 135 2.02 -3.55 11.88
CA GLN A 135 2.12 -2.10 12.02
C GLN A 135 1.39 -1.61 13.28
N ILE A 136 0.74 -2.51 14.02
CA ILE A 136 -0.04 -2.25 15.23
C ILE A 136 0.72 -2.88 16.39
N TYR A 137 0.96 -2.10 17.43
CA TYR A 137 1.75 -2.48 18.60
C TYR A 137 0.88 -2.42 19.84
N LEU A 138 0.88 -3.51 20.62
CA LEU A 138 0.27 -3.57 21.92
C LEU A 138 1.30 -3.14 22.98
N GLN A 139 0.99 -2.08 23.72
CA GLN A 139 1.82 -1.59 24.82
C GLN A 139 1.58 -2.42 26.10
N GLU A 140 2.47 -2.29 27.08
CA GLU A 140 2.38 -2.99 28.38
C GLU A 140 1.11 -2.63 29.16
N ASP A 141 0.62 -1.40 29.03
CA ASP A 141 -0.64 -0.94 29.63
C ASP A 141 -1.89 -1.41 28.85
N GLY A 142 -1.70 -2.22 27.82
CA GLY A 142 -2.74 -2.73 26.95
C GLY A 142 -3.26 -1.72 25.92
N SER A 143 -2.68 -0.52 25.81
CA SER A 143 -3.02 0.45 24.76
C SER A 143 -2.42 0.06 23.41
N LEU A 144 -2.97 0.60 22.32
CA LEU A 144 -2.46 0.38 20.96
C LEU A 144 -1.68 1.59 20.46
N LYS A 145 -0.57 1.32 19.77
CA LYS A 145 0.20 2.28 18.97
C LYS A 145 0.29 1.81 17.53
N VAL A 146 0.29 2.72 16.57
CA VAL A 146 0.35 2.41 15.13
C VAL A 146 1.46 3.19 14.45
N ILE A 147 2.21 2.50 13.60
CA ILE A 147 3.30 3.07 12.81
C ILE A 147 3.04 2.90 11.30
N ASP A 148 3.88 3.54 10.47
CA ASP A 148 3.81 3.45 8.99
C ASP A 148 2.47 3.97 8.43
N VAL A 149 2.19 5.23 8.77
CA VAL A 149 0.91 5.90 8.49
C VAL A 149 0.95 6.77 7.23
N ALA A 150 2.11 7.00 6.58
CA ALA A 150 2.20 7.81 5.37
C ALA A 150 1.24 7.39 4.25
N ARG A 151 0.84 6.11 4.21
CA ARG A 151 -0.09 5.59 3.19
C ARG A 151 -1.57 5.71 3.58
N THR A 152 -1.90 6.35 4.70
CA THR A 152 -3.29 6.58 5.15
C THR A 152 -3.91 7.85 4.58
N VAL A 153 -3.08 8.72 4.00
CA VAL A 153 -3.43 10.03 3.45
C VAL A 153 -3.01 10.16 1.98
N TRP A 154 -3.63 11.09 1.27
CA TRP A 154 -3.37 11.41 -0.15
C TRP A 154 -3.47 10.18 -1.05
N ARG A 155 -4.55 9.41 -0.86
CA ARG A 155 -4.86 8.19 -1.60
C ARG A 155 -6.14 8.35 -2.40
N ASP A 156 -5.96 8.37 -3.71
CA ASP A 156 -7.05 8.14 -4.64
C ASP A 156 -7.40 6.65 -4.65
N ARG A 157 -8.58 6.33 -4.09
CA ARG A 157 -9.23 5.01 -4.06
C ARG A 157 -8.80 4.13 -2.89
N VAL A 158 -9.67 4.05 -1.89
CA VAL A 158 -9.49 3.24 -0.68
C VAL A 158 -10.61 2.20 -0.58
N TYR A 159 -10.32 1.02 -0.04
CA TYR A 159 -11.36 0.08 0.38
C TYR A 159 -12.15 0.69 1.55
N PRO A 160 -13.50 0.65 1.49
CA PRO A 160 -14.34 1.24 2.54
C PRO A 160 -14.33 0.45 3.86
N TYR A 161 -13.59 -0.66 3.94
CA TYR A 161 -13.45 -1.52 5.10
C TYR A 161 -11.98 -1.98 5.27
N PRO A 162 -11.54 -2.40 6.47
CA PRO A 162 -10.13 -2.65 6.80
C PRO A 162 -9.63 -4.02 6.30
N ARG A 163 -9.65 -4.18 4.97
CA ARG A 163 -9.33 -5.44 4.29
C ARG A 163 -7.94 -5.98 4.61
N LYS A 164 -6.90 -5.13 4.67
CA LYS A 164 -5.52 -5.58 4.96
C LYS A 164 -5.40 -6.05 6.40
N LEU A 165 -6.05 -5.37 7.35
CA LEU A 165 -6.07 -5.83 8.74
C LEU A 165 -6.72 -7.21 8.83
N ILE A 166 -7.97 -7.32 8.37
CA ILE A 166 -8.76 -8.55 8.42
C ILE A 166 -8.01 -9.72 7.76
N ASN A 167 -7.46 -9.51 6.56
CA ASN A 167 -6.73 -10.57 5.87
C ASN A 167 -5.40 -10.91 6.55
N SER A 168 -4.73 -9.92 7.16
CA SER A 168 -3.46 -10.16 7.85
C SER A 168 -3.63 -10.97 9.13
N LEU A 169 -4.81 -10.97 9.76
CA LEU A 169 -5.09 -11.77 10.96
C LEU A 169 -4.96 -13.28 10.68
N GLY A 170 -5.19 -13.73 9.44
CA GLY A 170 -5.23 -15.15 9.08
C GLY A 170 -6.66 -15.68 9.13
N LYS A 171 -6.90 -16.90 8.60
CA LYS A 171 -8.27 -17.44 8.47
C LYS A 171 -8.99 -17.57 9.82
N GLU A 172 -8.31 -18.18 10.79
CA GLU A 172 -8.85 -18.41 12.14
C GLU A 172 -9.23 -17.11 12.84
N TYR A 173 -8.26 -16.20 13.03
CA TYR A 173 -8.53 -14.93 13.71
C TYR A 173 -9.39 -13.96 12.90
N LYS A 174 -9.51 -14.12 11.58
CA LYS A 174 -10.48 -13.35 10.78
C LYS A 174 -11.91 -13.66 11.21
N GLU A 175 -12.25 -14.93 11.37
CA GLU A 175 -13.61 -15.36 11.75
C GLU A 175 -13.92 -14.89 13.18
N VAL A 176 -12.98 -15.08 14.11
CA VAL A 176 -13.08 -14.59 15.50
C VAL A 176 -13.21 -13.07 15.55
N PHE A 177 -12.40 -12.33 14.79
CA PHE A 177 -12.49 -10.87 14.78
C PHE A 177 -13.86 -10.41 14.27
N LEU A 178 -14.36 -11.02 13.19
CA LEU A 178 -15.65 -10.66 12.61
C LEU A 178 -16.83 -11.01 13.54
N SER A 179 -16.77 -12.11 14.30
CA SER A 179 -17.79 -12.41 15.30
C SER A 179 -17.76 -11.39 16.46
N HIS A 180 -16.58 -10.99 16.93
CA HIS A 180 -16.45 -9.91 17.92
C HIS A 180 -17.00 -8.57 17.37
N VAL A 181 -16.71 -8.22 16.11
CA VAL A 181 -17.26 -7.00 15.48
C VAL A 181 -18.79 -7.08 15.41
N GLN A 182 -19.36 -8.24 15.06
CA GLN A 182 -20.81 -8.43 15.06
C GLN A 182 -21.44 -8.22 16.44
N ALA A 183 -20.79 -8.71 17.50
CA ALA A 183 -21.29 -8.55 18.87
C ALA A 183 -21.14 -7.12 19.40
N LEU A 184 -19.98 -6.50 19.17
CA LEU A 184 -19.61 -5.19 19.73
C LEU A 184 -20.12 -4.00 18.91
N SER A 185 -20.23 -4.16 17.59
CA SER A 185 -20.66 -3.10 16.66
C SER A 185 -21.42 -3.69 15.46
N PRO A 186 -22.69 -4.11 15.65
CA PRO A 186 -23.49 -4.75 14.60
C PRO A 186 -23.61 -3.93 13.31
N ASP A 187 -23.77 -2.60 13.41
CA ASP A 187 -23.88 -1.71 12.25
C ASP A 187 -22.60 -1.71 11.42
N LEU A 188 -21.43 -1.69 12.08
CA LEU A 188 -20.12 -1.74 11.42
C LEU A 188 -19.89 -3.10 10.77
N TYR A 189 -20.33 -4.18 11.43
CA TYR A 189 -20.29 -5.52 10.87
C TYR A 189 -21.13 -5.62 9.61
N GLU A 190 -22.36 -5.10 9.61
CA GLU A 190 -23.25 -5.09 8.45
C GLU A 190 -22.65 -4.27 7.29
N GLU A 191 -22.11 -3.08 7.58
CA GLU A 191 -21.39 -2.26 6.60
C GLU A 191 -20.26 -3.07 5.93
N TRP A 192 -19.42 -3.73 6.74
CA TRP A 192 -18.28 -4.49 6.22
C TRP A 192 -18.70 -5.75 5.47
N GLN A 193 -19.71 -6.47 5.95
CA GLN A 193 -20.27 -7.64 5.28
C GLN A 193 -20.78 -7.30 3.88
N ASN A 194 -21.46 -6.16 3.73
CA ASN A 194 -21.90 -5.70 2.42
C ASN A 194 -20.72 -5.50 1.45
N PHE A 195 -19.64 -4.85 1.90
CA PHE A 195 -18.46 -4.67 1.07
C PHE A 195 -17.69 -5.97 0.76
N ILE A 196 -17.63 -6.89 1.72
CA ILE A 196 -17.02 -8.22 1.52
C ILE A 196 -17.79 -8.98 0.44
N ARG A 197 -19.12 -9.03 0.53
CA ARG A 197 -19.99 -9.66 -0.49
C ARG A 197 -19.82 -9.01 -1.87
N MET A 198 -19.75 -7.67 -1.94
CA MET A 198 -19.51 -6.98 -3.20
C MET A 198 -18.14 -7.33 -3.81
N GLU A 199 -17.10 -7.52 -2.97
CA GLU A 199 -15.78 -7.94 -3.43
C GLU A 199 -15.83 -9.36 -3.99
N GLU A 200 -16.50 -10.28 -3.29
CA GLU A 200 -16.69 -11.66 -3.75
C GLU A 200 -17.47 -11.71 -5.05
N LEU A 201 -18.55 -10.95 -5.18
CA LEU A 201 -19.32 -10.83 -6.42
C LEU A 201 -18.45 -10.33 -7.58
N SER A 202 -17.63 -9.32 -7.30
CA SER A 202 -16.69 -8.77 -8.29
C SER A 202 -15.69 -9.82 -8.78
N ARG A 203 -15.22 -10.71 -7.89
CA ARG A 203 -14.34 -11.84 -8.26
C ARG A 203 -15.08 -12.87 -9.13
N HIS A 204 -16.31 -13.23 -8.76
CA HIS A 204 -17.13 -14.17 -9.54
C HIS A 204 -17.41 -13.62 -10.95
N ILE A 205 -17.76 -12.34 -11.06
CA ILE A 205 -17.95 -11.64 -12.34
C ILE A 205 -16.67 -11.71 -13.16
N TYR A 206 -15.52 -11.42 -12.54
CA TYR A 206 -14.22 -11.50 -13.20
C TYR A 206 -13.92 -12.90 -13.75
N GLU A 207 -14.14 -13.95 -12.97
CA GLU A 207 -13.93 -15.33 -13.42
C GLU A 207 -14.81 -15.71 -14.61
N ILE A 208 -16.08 -15.27 -14.61
CA ILE A 208 -17.00 -15.51 -15.72
C ILE A 208 -16.51 -14.80 -16.99
N ILE A 209 -16.03 -13.56 -16.86
CA ILE A 209 -15.44 -12.80 -17.97
C ILE A 209 -14.18 -13.47 -18.51
N LEU A 210 -13.34 -14.06 -17.64
CA LEU A 210 -12.17 -14.81 -18.08
C LEU A 210 -12.55 -16.13 -18.79
N LYS A 211 -13.57 -16.84 -18.31
CA LYS A 211 -13.98 -18.15 -18.84
C LYS A 211 -14.82 -18.06 -20.12
N GLN A 212 -15.54 -16.97 -20.36
CA GLN A 212 -16.40 -16.78 -21.54
C GLN A 212 -15.93 -15.60 -22.39
N LYS A 213 -16.00 -15.71 -23.73
CA LYS A 213 -16.10 -14.54 -24.63
C LYS A 213 -17.46 -13.85 -24.37
N SER A 214 -17.53 -13.12 -23.25
CA SER A 214 -18.57 -12.17 -22.81
C SER A 214 -20.03 -12.43 -23.25
N ASN A 215 -20.85 -13.10 -22.42
CA ASN A 215 -22.30 -13.00 -22.52
C ASN A 215 -22.83 -11.89 -21.58
N LYS A 216 -23.11 -10.70 -22.13
CA LYS A 216 -23.60 -9.52 -21.40
C LYS A 216 -24.88 -9.77 -20.59
N LYS A 217 -25.74 -10.72 -20.99
CA LYS A 217 -26.99 -11.04 -20.27
C LYS A 217 -26.76 -11.72 -18.93
N THR A 218 -25.75 -12.61 -18.85
CA THR A 218 -25.39 -13.31 -17.61
C THR A 218 -24.81 -12.35 -16.58
N LEU A 219 -23.98 -11.42 -17.04
CA LEU A 219 -23.37 -10.38 -16.19
C LEU A 219 -24.41 -9.48 -15.53
N LYS A 220 -25.39 -9.02 -16.32
CA LYS A 220 -26.47 -8.14 -15.84
C LYS A 220 -27.34 -8.83 -14.78
N LYS A 221 -27.69 -10.11 -14.99
CA LYS A 221 -28.48 -10.90 -14.04
C LYS A 221 -27.75 -11.16 -12.71
N LEU A 222 -26.43 -11.27 -12.72
CA LEU A 222 -25.61 -11.49 -11.52
C LEU A 222 -25.42 -10.20 -10.70
N SER A 223 -25.26 -9.05 -11.36
CA SER A 223 -25.21 -7.76 -10.68
C SER A 223 -26.56 -7.37 -10.05
N GLU A 224 -27.68 -7.75 -10.69
CA GLU A 224 -29.03 -7.42 -10.24
C GLU A 224 -29.50 -8.28 -9.05
N LYS A 225 -29.05 -9.54 -8.95
CA LYS A 225 -29.53 -10.50 -7.93
C LYS A 225 -29.19 -10.17 -6.48
N ASN A 226 -28.23 -9.27 -6.24
CA ASN A 226 -27.71 -8.94 -4.90
C ASN A 226 -27.93 -7.46 -4.54
N LEU A 227 -28.85 -6.77 -5.22
CA LEU A 227 -29.25 -5.40 -4.90
C LEU A 227 -30.13 -5.40 -3.63
N ILE A 228 -29.53 -5.15 -2.47
CA ILE A 228 -30.27 -4.83 -1.24
C ILE A 228 -29.61 -3.60 -0.61
N VAL A 229 -29.88 -2.40 -1.14
CA VAL A 229 -29.65 -1.12 -0.43
C VAL A 229 -30.63 -0.06 -0.96
N ASP A 230 -31.27 0.70 -0.06
CA ASP A 230 -32.25 1.79 -0.31
C ASP A 230 -31.73 2.99 -1.14
N ASN A 231 -30.51 2.92 -1.70
CA ASN A 231 -29.94 3.96 -2.57
C ASN A 231 -29.10 3.33 -3.71
N GLU A 232 -29.82 2.85 -4.73
CA GLU A 232 -29.25 2.13 -5.88
C GLU A 232 -28.08 2.88 -6.55
N LYS A 233 -28.15 4.21 -6.71
CA LYS A 233 -27.11 4.97 -7.43
C LYS A 233 -25.78 4.99 -6.69
N LYS A 234 -25.80 5.21 -5.37
CA LYS A 234 -24.58 5.22 -4.55
C LYS A 234 -23.95 3.82 -4.49
N TYR A 235 -24.80 2.80 -4.36
CA TYR A 235 -24.40 1.40 -4.36
C TYR A 235 -23.73 0.98 -5.68
N VAL A 236 -24.35 1.32 -6.82
CA VAL A 236 -23.80 0.99 -8.15
C VAL A 236 -22.43 1.63 -8.35
N LEU A 237 -22.23 2.88 -7.94
CA LEU A 237 -20.92 3.54 -8.01
C LEU A 237 -19.87 2.86 -7.11
N GLN A 238 -20.25 2.43 -5.90
CA GLN A 238 -19.37 1.70 -5.00
C GLN A 238 -19.00 0.32 -5.55
N LEU A 239 -19.98 -0.40 -6.09
CA LEU A 239 -19.78 -1.69 -6.73
C LEU A 239 -18.90 -1.57 -7.97
N GLU A 240 -19.12 -0.57 -8.82
CA GLU A 240 -18.27 -0.32 -10.00
C GLU A 240 -16.82 -0.04 -9.60
N GLY A 241 -16.61 0.81 -8.59
CA GLY A 241 -15.29 1.12 -8.05
C GLY A 241 -14.60 -0.11 -7.42
N LEU A 242 -15.36 -0.98 -6.75
CA LEU A 242 -14.82 -2.21 -6.16
C LEU A 242 -14.52 -3.27 -7.23
N MET A 243 -15.41 -3.40 -8.22
CA MET A 243 -15.22 -4.30 -9.36
C MET A 243 -13.99 -3.89 -10.17
N TYR A 244 -13.78 -2.60 -10.39
CA TYR A 244 -12.55 -2.09 -11.02
C TYR A 244 -11.29 -2.50 -10.24
N LYS A 245 -11.29 -2.36 -8.91
CA LYS A 245 -10.15 -2.76 -8.07
C LYS A 245 -9.89 -4.26 -8.14
N VAL A 246 -10.93 -5.07 -7.96
CA VAL A 246 -10.82 -6.53 -8.04
C VAL A 246 -10.36 -6.96 -9.43
N PHE A 247 -10.88 -6.33 -10.49
CA PHE A 247 -10.46 -6.61 -11.86
C PHE A 247 -8.97 -6.29 -12.05
N LYS A 248 -8.49 -5.11 -11.63
CA LYS A 248 -7.08 -4.73 -11.72
C LYS A 248 -6.19 -5.72 -10.94
N GLU A 249 -6.58 -6.08 -9.71
CA GLU A 249 -5.86 -7.06 -8.88
C GLU A 249 -5.80 -8.46 -9.53
N GLU A 250 -6.93 -9.01 -9.93
CA GLU A 250 -7.02 -10.39 -10.46
C GLU A 250 -6.45 -10.49 -11.89
N TRP A 251 -6.54 -9.42 -12.68
CA TRP A 251 -5.90 -9.36 -14.00
C TRP A 251 -4.39 -9.32 -13.91
N ILE A 252 -3.82 -8.52 -12.99
CA ILE A 252 -2.37 -8.52 -12.74
C ILE A 252 -1.91 -9.93 -12.32
N LYS A 253 -2.61 -10.59 -11.38
CA LYS A 253 -2.29 -11.98 -10.99
C LYS A 253 -2.34 -12.95 -12.16
N THR A 254 -3.38 -12.86 -12.99
CA THR A 254 -3.57 -13.73 -14.16
C THR A 254 -2.47 -13.52 -15.20
N MET A 255 -2.07 -12.26 -15.44
CA MET A 255 -1.02 -11.93 -16.41
C MET A 255 0.38 -12.31 -15.90
N LEU A 256 0.65 -12.15 -14.60
CA LEU A 256 1.86 -12.65 -13.95
C LEU A 256 1.95 -14.18 -14.05
N ALA A 257 0.85 -14.90 -13.80
CA ALA A 257 0.78 -16.35 -13.97
C ALA A 257 0.99 -16.81 -15.43
N ARG A 258 0.70 -15.94 -16.40
CA ARG A 258 0.94 -16.14 -17.83
C ARG A 258 2.33 -15.66 -18.29
N GLY A 259 3.19 -15.21 -17.38
CA GLY A 259 4.55 -14.77 -17.68
C GLY A 259 4.65 -13.44 -18.44
N THR A 260 3.60 -12.62 -18.43
CA THR A 260 3.61 -11.29 -19.08
C THR A 260 4.17 -10.24 -18.13
N ASP A 261 4.88 -9.25 -18.67
CA ASP A 261 5.47 -8.15 -17.90
C ASP A 261 4.37 -7.27 -17.25
N PRO A 262 4.35 -7.11 -15.90
CA PRO A 262 3.33 -6.32 -15.21
C PRO A 262 3.27 -4.84 -15.62
N GLU A 263 4.37 -4.22 -16.05
CA GLU A 263 4.41 -2.79 -16.43
C GLU A 263 3.58 -2.54 -17.71
N VAL A 264 3.80 -3.36 -18.75
CA VAL A 264 3.03 -3.32 -20.02
C VAL A 264 1.54 -3.60 -19.81
N VAL A 265 1.21 -4.39 -18.79
CA VAL A 265 -0.18 -4.71 -18.44
C VAL A 265 -0.85 -3.52 -17.76
N MET A 266 -0.16 -2.83 -16.86
CA MET A 266 -0.70 -1.65 -16.18
C MET A 266 -0.93 -0.48 -17.12
N GLU A 267 0.01 -0.20 -18.03
CA GLU A 267 -0.12 0.88 -19.02
C GLU A 267 -1.35 0.67 -19.91
N LYS A 268 -1.58 -0.56 -20.38
CA LYS A 268 -2.79 -0.92 -21.15
C LYS A 268 -4.08 -0.80 -20.36
N ILE A 269 -4.05 -1.05 -19.05
CA ILE A 269 -5.21 -0.88 -18.17
C ILE A 269 -5.53 0.61 -18.04
N ASP A 270 -4.53 1.42 -17.70
CA ASP A 270 -4.73 2.84 -17.48
C ASP A 270 -5.17 3.53 -18.80
N GLU A 271 -4.62 3.16 -19.96
CA GLU A 271 -5.12 3.64 -21.26
C GLU A 271 -6.56 3.22 -21.58
N TYR A 272 -6.93 1.96 -21.32
CA TYR A 272 -8.28 1.45 -21.61
C TYR A 272 -9.34 2.17 -20.77
N TRP A 273 -9.01 2.46 -19.52
CA TRP A 273 -9.92 3.10 -18.59
C TRP A 273 -9.94 4.62 -18.70
N ASP A 274 -8.81 5.28 -19.01
CA ASP A 274 -8.78 6.71 -19.37
C ASP A 274 -9.70 6.99 -20.57
N LYS A 275 -9.69 6.12 -21.59
CA LYS A 275 -10.60 6.21 -22.75
C LYS A 275 -12.07 6.05 -22.36
N ARG A 276 -12.36 5.24 -21.32
CA ARG A 276 -13.72 4.95 -20.88
C ARG A 276 -14.25 6.01 -19.93
N GLU A 277 -13.44 6.54 -19.01
CA GLU A 277 -13.75 7.71 -18.17
C GLU A 277 -14.05 8.95 -19.03
N GLN A 278 -13.26 9.19 -20.08
CA GLN A 278 -13.52 10.25 -21.06
C GLN A 278 -14.85 10.07 -21.80
N SER A 279 -15.28 8.83 -22.06
CA SER A 279 -16.61 8.55 -22.63
C SER A 279 -17.75 8.75 -21.62
N PHE A 280 -17.46 8.54 -20.32
CA PHE A 280 -18.44 8.60 -19.24
C PHE A 280 -18.74 10.05 -18.82
N GLU A 281 -17.71 10.90 -18.71
CA GLU A 281 -17.89 12.36 -18.51
C GLU A 281 -18.71 12.99 -19.65
N LYS A 282 -18.66 12.40 -20.86
CA LYS A 282 -19.44 12.82 -22.03
C LYS A 282 -20.92 12.39 -21.98
N ASN A 283 -21.23 11.27 -21.33
CA ASN A 283 -22.58 10.69 -21.30
C ASN A 283 -23.40 11.08 -20.06
N TYR A 284 -22.75 11.52 -18.97
CA TYR A 284 -23.42 12.01 -17.76
C TYR A 284 -22.69 13.24 -17.19
N PRO A 285 -22.98 14.45 -17.69
CA PRO A 285 -22.33 15.66 -17.19
C PRO A 285 -22.76 15.93 -15.74
N VAL A 286 -21.82 15.85 -14.81
CA VAL A 286 -22.01 16.30 -13.43
C VAL A 286 -22.08 17.82 -13.44
N LYS A 287 -23.24 18.41 -13.13
CA LYS A 287 -23.39 19.86 -12.95
C LYS A 287 -22.59 20.31 -11.72
N GLU A 288 -21.72 21.29 -11.95
CA GLU A 288 -20.97 22.14 -11.01
C GLU A 288 -20.16 21.43 -9.91
N ARG A 289 -18.95 21.01 -10.26
CA ARG A 289 -17.82 21.05 -9.31
C ARG A 289 -17.11 22.39 -9.46
N SER A 290 -17.10 23.18 -8.38
CA SER A 290 -16.42 24.47 -8.25
C SER A 290 -15.00 24.45 -8.87
N LYS A 291 -14.64 25.55 -9.56
CA LYS A 291 -13.41 25.76 -10.33
C LYS A 291 -12.06 25.50 -9.62
N LYS A 292 -12.03 25.14 -8.34
CA LYS A 292 -10.79 24.79 -7.60
C LYS A 292 -10.16 23.44 -7.98
N ASN A 293 -10.87 22.56 -8.68
CA ASN A 293 -10.33 21.24 -9.07
C ASN A 293 -9.62 21.20 -10.43
N LYS A 294 -9.66 22.26 -11.24
CA LYS A 294 -8.90 22.27 -12.51
C LYS A 294 -7.39 22.42 -12.28
N ASP A 295 -6.98 23.20 -11.27
CA ASP A 295 -5.56 23.37 -10.95
C ASP A 295 -4.93 22.17 -10.21
N LYS A 296 -5.74 21.27 -9.63
CA LYS A 296 -5.25 19.99 -9.12
C LYS A 296 -5.02 18.95 -10.23
N ARG A 297 -5.70 19.05 -11.37
CA ARG A 297 -5.54 18.09 -12.49
C ARG A 297 -4.22 18.27 -13.27
N SER A 298 -3.55 19.43 -13.19
CA SER A 298 -2.22 19.62 -13.79
C SER A 298 -1.07 19.17 -12.90
N ARG A 299 -1.32 18.89 -11.61
CA ARG A 299 -0.39 18.18 -10.73
C ARG A 299 -0.79 16.71 -10.69
N ARG A 300 -0.54 16.01 -11.80
CA ARG A 300 -0.48 14.54 -11.81
C ARG A 300 0.63 14.17 -10.83
N TYR A 301 0.21 13.78 -9.63
CA TYR A 301 1.08 13.32 -8.57
C TYR A 301 1.63 11.95 -9.00
N GLU A 302 2.95 11.85 -9.18
CA GLU A 302 3.69 10.60 -9.38
C GLU A 302 3.65 9.78 -8.09
N GLY A 303 2.47 9.22 -7.78
CA GLY A 303 2.23 8.43 -6.58
C GLY A 303 2.26 6.95 -6.88
N TYR A 304 3.46 6.37 -6.96
CA TYR A 304 3.74 4.93 -7.02
C TYR A 304 2.96 4.18 -8.11
N SER A 305 3.42 4.36 -9.35
CA SER A 305 3.39 3.28 -10.35
C SER A 305 4.09 2.06 -9.75
N TYR A 306 3.61 0.87 -10.09
CA TYR A 306 4.35 -0.37 -9.92
C TYR A 306 5.39 -0.46 -11.06
N ASP A 307 6.22 0.58 -11.20
CA ASP A 307 7.35 0.67 -12.12
C ASP A 307 8.61 0.73 -11.28
N ASP A 308 9.51 -0.22 -11.51
CA ASP A 308 10.95 0.05 -11.49
C ASP A 308 11.70 -1.26 -11.81
N ARG A 309 11.54 -1.73 -13.04
CA ARG A 309 12.58 -2.54 -13.68
C ARG A 309 13.32 -1.72 -14.74
N LYS A 310 14.58 -1.39 -14.36
CA LYS A 310 15.74 -0.94 -15.16
C LYS A 310 15.93 0.59 -15.13
N LYS A 311 17.15 1.09 -14.90
CA LYS A 311 18.37 0.74 -15.64
C LYS A 311 19.64 1.02 -14.82
N ASP A 312 20.61 0.12 -14.92
CA ASP A 312 21.99 0.52 -15.14
C ASP A 312 22.71 -0.53 -15.97
N ARG A 313 23.00 -0.18 -17.24
CA ARG A 313 24.16 -0.66 -18.01
C ARG A 313 24.42 0.30 -19.17
N HIS A 314 25.29 1.28 -18.95
CA HIS A 314 26.10 1.96 -19.96
C HIS A 314 27.28 2.59 -19.19
N HIS A 315 28.56 2.43 -19.50
CA HIS A 315 29.27 2.10 -20.72
C HIS A 315 30.61 1.42 -20.37
N SER A 316 31.13 0.57 -21.26
CA SER A 316 32.57 0.59 -21.57
C SER A 316 32.73 0.58 -23.08
N LYS A 317 33.46 1.59 -23.57
CA LYS A 317 33.87 1.79 -24.95
C LYS A 317 34.84 0.68 -25.38
N GLY A 318 34.83 0.33 -26.67
CA GLY A 318 35.83 -0.55 -27.27
C GLY A 318 35.60 -0.80 -28.76
N HIS A 319 36.22 0.05 -29.57
CA HIS A 319 36.69 -0.12 -30.95
C HIS A 319 36.11 -1.22 -31.87
N HIS A 320 35.64 -0.75 -33.04
CA HIS A 320 35.76 -1.44 -34.34
C HIS A 320 37.14 -2.10 -34.51
N ASP A 321 37.18 -3.40 -34.84
CA ASP A 321 37.74 -3.86 -36.11
C ASP A 321 37.37 -5.33 -36.42
N LYS A 322 37.62 -5.68 -37.68
CA LYS A 322 37.15 -6.80 -38.51
C LYS A 322 37.55 -8.22 -38.07
N ASP A 323 36.92 -9.17 -38.79
CA ASP A 323 37.45 -10.49 -39.15
C ASP A 323 37.42 -11.63 -38.10
N ARG A 324 36.43 -12.53 -38.22
CA ARG A 324 36.62 -13.80 -38.94
C ARG A 324 35.42 -14.74 -38.81
N LYS A 325 34.92 -15.12 -39.98
CA LYS A 325 34.12 -16.32 -40.22
C LYS A 325 34.94 -17.57 -39.91
N ARG A 326 34.19 -18.67 -39.72
CA ARG A 326 34.55 -20.10 -39.86
C ARG A 326 35.05 -20.78 -38.59
N HIS A 327 34.23 -21.68 -38.05
CA HIS A 327 34.52 -23.11 -38.14
C HIS A 327 33.26 -23.95 -37.88
N LYS A 328 32.74 -24.54 -38.96
CA LYS A 328 31.96 -25.79 -38.93
C LYS A 328 32.31 -26.55 -40.20
N HIS A 329 33.20 -27.53 -40.06
CA HIS A 329 33.34 -28.75 -40.85
C HIS A 329 34.42 -29.56 -40.11
N GLU A 330 34.01 -30.62 -39.42
CA GLU A 330 33.87 -31.98 -39.91
C GLU A 330 35.20 -32.74 -39.90
N LYS A 331 35.14 -33.80 -39.08
CA LYS A 331 35.66 -35.14 -39.33
C LYS A 331 37.17 -35.39 -39.30
N ASP A 332 37.38 -36.58 -38.75
CA ASP A 332 38.40 -37.53 -39.08
C ASP A 332 39.77 -37.39 -38.40
N LYS A 333 39.89 -38.32 -37.46
CA LYS A 333 40.87 -39.41 -37.48
C LYS A 333 42.17 -39.17 -36.72
N LYS A 334 42.49 -40.28 -36.04
CA LYS A 334 43.82 -40.77 -35.67
C LYS A 334 44.40 -40.05 -34.46
N ARG A 335 44.35 -40.73 -33.31
CA ARG A 335 45.21 -41.86 -32.91
C ARG A 335 46.41 -41.29 -32.14
N HIS A 336 46.59 -41.94 -30.99
CA HIS A 336 47.85 -42.28 -30.36
C HIS A 336 48.47 -41.27 -29.41
N LYS A 337 48.63 -41.81 -28.19
CA LYS A 337 49.80 -41.69 -27.31
C LYS A 337 49.96 -40.29 -26.72
N ARG A 338 49.97 -40.10 -25.41
CA ARG A 338 50.33 -40.96 -24.29
C ARG A 338 49.76 -40.33 -23.03
#